data_AF-A0A6H9YP05-F1
#
_entry.id   AF-A0A6H9YP05-F1
#
_cell.length_a   1.000
_cell.length_b   1.000
_cell.length_c   1.000
_cell.angle_alpha   90.00
_cell.angle_beta   90.00
_cell.angle_gamma   90.00
#
_symmetry.space_group_name_H-M   'P 1'
#
loop_
_entity.id
_entity.type
_entity.pdbx_description
1 polymer ?
#
loop_
_entity_poly.entity_id
_entity_poly.type
_entity_poly.pdbx_seq_one_letter_code
_entity_poly.pdbx_strand_id
1 'polypeptide(L)'
;MRAATGIELPPSDLRFVELLSGREPVPTSTVAKELGIDLAQASRQAGQLAAAGHIVRETDPADRRRVLVKLSEPTGRVLDQWLVDWSRDYLVAVEHWSQEDIAATADWFALVHNRLVEALPDRPRSAAADRWVELAGIDHDAETRFFARTMIGMVTWVGQSRGYNDLLELLDLPIRQQEYFTLQVIRHSGPLSIADIAERLAIDPSQASKRLRQLTDLRLVDRAVDGFDRRSSLIRVSRKGATVLAKVADLQMTAFEGLTEGISAEDRQRWTPLVQAYVSQLFSRRIGADGVIRPTDPELFSPQRPRPRRP
;
A
#
# COMPACT_ATOMS: atom_id res chain seq x y z
N MET A 1 -2.08 8.15 0.68
CA MET A 1 -1.88 8.99 -0.51
C MET A 1 -3.04 9.96 -0.74
N ARG A 2 -4.26 9.56 -1.18
CA ARG A 2 -5.37 10.50 -1.49
C ARG A 2 -5.65 11.59 -0.46
N ALA A 3 -5.91 11.21 0.80
CA ALA A 3 -6.17 12.16 1.88
C ALA A 3 -4.95 13.04 2.24
N ALA A 4 -3.75 12.57 1.90
CA ALA A 4 -2.48 13.23 2.20
C ALA A 4 -2.03 14.21 1.10
N THR A 5 -2.30 13.86 -0.16
CA THR A 5 -1.81 14.58 -1.34
C THR A 5 -2.84 15.53 -1.92
N GLY A 6 -4.12 15.40 -1.53
CA GLY A 6 -5.23 16.11 -2.17
C GLY A 6 -5.51 15.66 -3.60
N ILE A 7 -4.84 14.58 -4.07
CA ILE A 7 -5.03 14.02 -5.40
C ILE A 7 -6.28 13.13 -5.38
N GLU A 8 -7.38 13.66 -5.90
CA GLU A 8 -8.65 12.94 -6.08
C GLU A 8 -8.69 12.22 -7.43
N LEU A 9 -7.98 11.08 -7.50
CA LEU A 9 -7.96 10.24 -8.70
C LEU A 9 -8.65 8.88 -8.46
N PRO A 10 -9.37 8.33 -9.46
CA PRO A 10 -9.80 6.93 -9.45
C PRO A 10 -8.65 5.96 -9.16
N PRO A 11 -8.89 4.76 -8.58
CA PRO A 11 -7.79 3.85 -8.20
C PRO A 11 -6.89 3.45 -9.37
N SER A 12 -7.49 3.28 -10.56
CA SER A 12 -6.79 2.98 -11.80
C SER A 12 -5.84 4.09 -12.23
N ASP A 13 -6.22 5.34 -11.98
CA ASP A 13 -5.47 6.54 -12.39
C ASP A 13 -4.39 6.86 -11.36
N LEU A 14 -4.65 6.59 -10.08
CA LEU A 14 -3.65 6.64 -9.02
C LEU A 14 -2.51 5.66 -9.30
N ARG A 15 -2.79 4.41 -9.68
CA ARG A 15 -1.73 3.44 -10.04
C ARG A 15 -0.89 3.90 -11.23
N PHE A 16 -1.50 4.59 -12.20
CA PHE A 16 -0.77 5.18 -13.31
C PHE A 16 0.21 6.26 -12.82
N VAL A 17 -0.25 7.16 -11.95
CA VAL A 17 0.57 8.23 -11.36
C VAL A 17 1.66 7.66 -10.45
N GLU A 18 1.34 6.68 -9.61
CA GLU A 18 2.30 5.97 -8.75
C GLU A 18 3.39 5.27 -9.55
N LEU A 19 3.03 4.67 -10.70
CA LEU A 19 3.99 4.03 -11.58
C LEU A 19 5.01 5.03 -12.15
N LEU A 20 4.58 6.25 -12.46
CA LEU A 20 5.46 7.30 -12.99
C LEU A 20 6.28 8.01 -11.89
N SER A 21 5.93 7.82 -10.62
CA SER A 21 6.60 8.48 -9.51
C SER A 21 8.08 8.09 -9.43
N GLY A 22 8.97 9.08 -9.48
CA GLY A 22 10.41 8.88 -9.46
C GLY A 22 11.01 8.30 -10.75
N ARG A 23 10.25 8.25 -11.85
CA ARG A 23 10.74 7.75 -13.15
C ARG A 23 11.02 8.90 -14.12
N GLU A 24 12.03 8.69 -14.96
CA GLU A 24 12.23 9.42 -16.20
C GLU A 24 11.05 9.20 -17.18
N PRO A 25 10.92 10.01 -18.25
CA PRO A 25 9.85 9.84 -19.24
C PRO A 25 9.81 8.44 -19.82
N VAL A 26 8.66 7.77 -19.70
CA VAL A 26 8.47 6.39 -20.18
C VAL A 26 7.47 6.30 -21.32
N PRO A 27 7.64 5.39 -22.29
CA PRO A 27 6.65 5.16 -23.33
C PRO A 27 5.29 4.75 -22.73
N THR A 28 4.20 5.28 -23.31
CA THR A 28 2.83 4.91 -22.92
C THR A 28 2.60 3.39 -23.03
N SER A 29 3.26 2.72 -23.98
CA SER A 29 3.23 1.26 -24.14
C SER A 29 3.88 0.51 -22.98
N THR A 30 4.93 1.07 -22.38
CA THR A 30 5.57 0.50 -21.20
C THR A 30 4.62 0.58 -20.01
N VAL A 31 3.95 1.72 -19.83
CA VAL A 31 2.91 1.87 -18.80
C VAL A 31 1.77 0.88 -19.00
N ALA A 32 1.29 0.70 -20.23
CA ALA A 32 0.25 -0.29 -20.54
C ALA A 32 0.67 -1.72 -20.13
N LYS A 33 1.89 -2.12 -20.51
CA LYS A 33 2.45 -3.42 -20.17
C LYS A 33 2.56 -3.62 -18.65
N GLU A 34 3.14 -2.66 -17.95
CA GLU A 34 3.40 -2.75 -16.50
C GLU A 34 2.13 -2.68 -15.65
N LEU A 35 1.11 -1.92 -16.07
CA LEU A 35 -0.20 -1.93 -15.43
C LEU A 35 -1.04 -3.16 -15.83
N GLY A 36 -0.62 -3.89 -16.86
CA GLY A 36 -1.34 -5.02 -17.44
C GLY A 36 -2.72 -4.62 -17.98
N ILE A 37 -2.78 -3.49 -18.69
CA ILE A 37 -3.99 -2.96 -19.37
C ILE A 37 -3.71 -2.82 -20.87
N ASP A 38 -4.77 -2.72 -21.67
CA ASP A 38 -4.60 -2.52 -23.11
C ASP A 38 -4.04 -1.11 -23.43
N LEU A 39 -3.29 -1.00 -24.54
CA LEU A 39 -2.64 0.25 -24.95
C LEU A 39 -3.65 1.39 -25.20
N ALA A 40 -4.85 1.07 -25.70
CA ALA A 40 -5.85 2.09 -25.96
C ALA A 40 -6.42 2.64 -24.63
N GLN A 41 -6.62 1.78 -23.62
CA GLN A 41 -6.97 2.19 -22.26
C GLN A 41 -5.87 3.04 -21.64
N ALA A 42 -4.61 2.61 -21.68
CA ALA A 42 -3.49 3.39 -21.16
C ALA A 42 -3.39 4.76 -21.84
N SER A 43 -3.60 4.83 -23.15
CA SER A 43 -3.58 6.08 -23.91
C SER A 43 -4.73 7.02 -23.53
N ARG A 44 -5.94 6.48 -23.29
CA ARG A 44 -7.09 7.25 -22.81
C ARG A 44 -6.83 7.82 -21.41
N GLN A 45 -6.35 6.99 -20.48
CA GLN A 45 -5.99 7.42 -19.13
C GLN A 45 -4.89 8.48 -19.14
N ALA A 46 -3.84 8.30 -19.95
CA ALA A 46 -2.79 9.29 -20.12
C ALA A 46 -3.34 10.63 -20.65
N GLY A 47 -4.28 10.61 -21.60
CA GLY A 47 -4.95 11.81 -22.08
C GLY A 47 -5.74 12.53 -21.00
N GLN A 48 -6.51 11.79 -20.21
CA GLN A 48 -7.30 12.35 -19.09
C GLN A 48 -6.41 12.93 -17.98
N LEU A 49 -5.38 12.19 -17.58
CA LEU A 49 -4.40 12.64 -16.59
C LEU A 49 -3.62 13.87 -17.05
N ALA A 50 -3.30 13.97 -18.34
CA ALA A 50 -2.63 15.14 -18.90
C ALA A 50 -3.57 16.36 -18.92
N ALA A 51 -4.83 16.16 -19.32
CA ALA A 51 -5.84 17.22 -19.28
C ALA A 51 -6.12 17.72 -17.86
N ALA A 52 -6.04 16.82 -16.86
CA ALA A 52 -6.13 17.15 -15.44
C ALA A 52 -4.82 17.74 -14.85
N GLY A 53 -3.76 17.87 -15.64
CA GLY A 53 -2.49 18.45 -15.22
C GLY A 53 -1.62 17.53 -14.36
N HIS A 54 -1.93 16.24 -14.25
CA HIS A 54 -1.15 15.30 -13.44
C HIS A 54 0.10 14.78 -14.13
N ILE A 55 0.05 14.64 -15.46
CA ILE A 55 1.16 14.15 -16.27
C ILE A 55 1.43 15.09 -17.45
N VAL A 56 2.64 15.01 -17.99
CA VAL A 56 3.02 15.63 -19.27
C VAL A 56 3.22 14.53 -20.30
N ARG A 57 2.75 14.80 -21.53
CA ARG A 57 2.94 13.93 -22.69
C ARG A 57 3.91 14.60 -23.65
N GLU A 58 4.94 13.89 -24.07
CA GLU A 58 5.93 14.39 -25.03
C GLU A 58 6.21 13.36 -26.11
N THR A 59 6.59 13.83 -27.29
CA THR A 59 6.99 12.94 -28.39
C THR A 59 8.38 12.42 -28.13
N ASP A 60 8.60 11.11 -28.30
CA ASP A 60 9.92 10.50 -28.14
C ASP A 60 10.90 11.09 -29.18
N PRO A 61 12.04 11.68 -28.76
CA PRO A 61 13.05 12.21 -29.68
C PRO A 61 13.65 11.16 -30.62
N ALA A 62 13.69 9.89 -30.21
CA ALA A 62 14.25 8.79 -30.98
C ALA A 62 13.25 8.13 -31.94
N ASP A 63 11.94 8.18 -31.64
CA ASP A 63 10.88 7.70 -32.54
C ASP A 63 9.60 8.53 -32.38
N ARG A 64 9.33 9.42 -33.35
CA ARG A 64 8.18 10.35 -33.31
C ARG A 64 6.81 9.66 -33.25
N ARG A 65 6.74 8.36 -33.48
CA ARG A 65 5.51 7.56 -33.35
C ARG A 65 5.23 7.14 -31.91
N ARG A 66 6.17 7.33 -30.99
CA ARG A 66 6.03 7.02 -29.57
C ARG A 66 5.72 8.28 -28.78
N VAL A 67 4.83 8.11 -27.80
CA VAL A 67 4.50 9.15 -26.83
C VAL A 67 5.04 8.72 -25.48
N LEU A 68 5.95 9.53 -24.95
CA LEU A 68 6.46 9.43 -23.60
C LEU A 68 5.52 10.16 -22.64
N VAL A 69 5.41 9.63 -21.42
CA VAL A 69 4.65 10.20 -20.32
C VAL A 69 5.53 10.32 -19.09
N LYS A 70 5.38 11.42 -18.37
CA LYS A 70 6.04 11.68 -17.09
C LYS A 70 5.12 12.45 -16.17
N LEU A 71 5.39 12.43 -14.87
CA LEU A 71 4.65 13.30 -13.96
C LEU A 71 4.86 14.77 -14.29
N SER A 72 3.81 15.56 -14.15
CA SER A 72 3.95 17.01 -14.11
C SER A 72 4.78 17.41 -12.89
N GLU A 73 5.50 18.52 -12.98
CA GLU A 73 6.30 19.04 -11.86
C GLU A 73 5.45 19.28 -10.58
N PRO A 74 4.23 19.86 -10.65
CA PRO A 74 3.39 20.02 -9.46
C PRO A 74 3.01 18.68 -8.83
N THR A 75 2.61 17.68 -9.64
CA THR A 75 2.23 16.36 -9.12
C THR A 75 3.42 15.61 -8.57
N GLY A 76 4.57 15.67 -9.25
CA GLY A 76 5.82 15.08 -8.78
C GLY A 76 6.22 15.59 -7.40
N ARG A 77 6.19 16.92 -7.18
CA ARG A 77 6.50 17.52 -5.88
C ARG A 77 5.58 17.04 -4.75
N VAL A 78 4.29 16.90 -5.04
CA VAL A 78 3.31 16.40 -4.05
C VAL A 78 3.59 14.94 -3.69
N LEU A 79 3.92 14.11 -4.67
CA LEU A 79 4.27 12.70 -4.41
C LEU A 79 5.62 12.55 -3.71
N ASP A 80 6.62 13.37 -4.06
CA ASP A 80 7.92 13.40 -3.40
C ASP A 80 7.75 13.77 -1.91
N GLN A 81 6.98 14.82 -1.62
CA GLN A 81 6.69 15.22 -0.24
C GLN A 81 5.95 14.11 0.51
N TRP A 82 4.93 13.51 -0.12
CA TRP A 82 4.21 12.39 0.47
C TRP A 82 5.13 11.20 0.74
N LEU A 83 6.04 10.86 -0.16
CA LEU A 83 6.98 9.76 -0.01
C LEU A 83 7.91 9.98 1.20
N VAL A 84 8.44 11.19 1.35
CA VAL A 84 9.27 11.56 2.50
C VAL A 84 8.46 11.49 3.80
N ASP A 85 7.27 12.09 3.85
CA ASP A 85 6.45 12.11 5.06
C ASP A 85 5.97 10.70 5.45
N TRP A 86 5.49 9.93 4.47
CA TRP A 86 5.06 8.54 4.67
C TRP A 86 6.21 7.65 5.15
N SER A 87 7.44 7.84 4.65
CA SER A 87 8.60 7.06 5.10
C SER A 87 8.95 7.29 6.56
N ARG A 88 8.71 8.51 7.08
CA ARG A 88 8.99 8.86 8.47
C ARG A 88 8.19 7.99 9.44
N ASP A 89 6.94 7.68 9.07
CA ASP A 89 6.07 6.79 9.85
C ASP A 89 6.67 5.39 10.03
N TYR A 90 7.47 4.93 9.07
CA TYR A 90 8.14 3.63 9.13
C TYR A 90 9.50 3.70 9.82
N LEU A 91 10.22 4.81 9.68
CA LEU A 91 11.53 5.03 10.27
C LEU A 91 11.46 5.24 11.78
N VAL A 92 10.37 5.83 12.29
CA VAL A 92 10.24 6.12 13.71
C VAL A 92 10.26 4.87 14.60
N ALA A 93 9.93 3.70 14.03
CA ALA A 93 9.98 2.41 14.73
C ALA A 93 11.40 1.86 14.93
N VAL A 94 12.41 2.46 14.29
CA VAL A 94 13.83 2.10 14.45
C VAL A 94 14.70 3.24 14.97
N GLU A 95 14.11 4.40 15.28
CA GLU A 95 14.84 5.62 15.68
C GLU A 95 15.78 5.42 16.88
N HIS A 96 15.43 4.51 17.80
CA HIS A 96 16.19 4.23 19.02
C HIS A 96 16.95 2.90 18.96
N TRP A 97 17.01 2.26 17.79
CA TRP A 97 17.66 0.97 17.63
C TRP A 97 19.17 1.15 17.46
N SER A 98 19.92 0.09 17.75
CA SER A 98 21.34 0.07 17.41
C SER A 98 21.52 -0.02 15.89
N GLN A 99 22.65 0.48 15.38
CA GLN A 99 22.99 0.37 13.96
C GLN A 99 23.07 -1.09 13.49
N GLU A 100 23.48 -2.00 14.37
CA GLU A 100 23.52 -3.44 14.12
C GLU A 100 22.12 -4.04 13.93
N ASP A 101 21.15 -3.64 14.76
CA ASP A 101 19.77 -4.12 14.66
C ASP A 101 19.07 -3.56 13.41
N ILE A 102 19.36 -2.30 13.06
CA ILE A 102 18.86 -1.67 11.83
C ILE A 102 19.40 -2.43 10.61
N ALA A 103 20.70 -2.69 10.56
CA ALA A 103 21.34 -3.44 9.48
C ALA A 103 20.77 -4.87 9.36
N ALA A 104 20.67 -5.59 10.49
CA ALA A 104 20.10 -6.94 10.51
C ALA A 104 18.65 -6.97 9.98
N THR A 105 17.85 -5.97 10.32
CA THR A 105 16.47 -5.86 9.85
C THR A 105 16.41 -5.47 8.37
N ALA A 106 17.34 -4.61 7.92
CA ALA A 106 17.48 -4.25 6.52
C ALA A 106 17.81 -5.46 5.64
N ASP A 107 18.69 -6.35 6.12
CA ASP A 107 19.05 -7.61 5.44
C ASP A 107 17.81 -8.49 5.26
N TRP A 108 16.96 -8.60 6.30
CA TRP A 108 15.71 -9.34 6.21
C TRP A 108 14.75 -8.72 5.16
N PHE A 109 14.57 -7.40 5.18
CA PHE A 109 13.74 -6.69 4.18
C PHE A 109 14.29 -6.90 2.77
N ALA A 110 15.60 -6.82 2.58
CA ALA A 110 16.26 -7.05 1.30
C ALA A 110 16.01 -8.47 0.79
N LEU A 111 16.20 -9.48 1.65
CA LEU A 111 15.99 -10.88 1.30
C LEU A 111 14.54 -11.13 0.85
N VAL A 112 13.57 -10.70 1.65
CA VAL A 112 12.14 -10.91 1.36
C VAL A 112 11.74 -10.17 0.09
N HIS A 113 12.17 -8.91 -0.07
CA HIS A 113 11.88 -8.13 -1.27
C HIS A 113 12.47 -8.78 -2.53
N ASN A 114 13.72 -9.23 -2.49
CA ASN A 114 14.36 -9.90 -3.63
C ASN A 114 13.60 -11.17 -4.02
N ARG A 115 13.26 -12.02 -3.05
CA ARG A 115 12.50 -13.26 -3.32
C ARG A 115 11.09 -12.99 -3.84
N LEU A 116 10.42 -11.94 -3.37
CA LEU A 116 9.12 -11.51 -3.90
C LEU A 116 9.23 -11.06 -5.36
N VAL A 117 10.26 -10.30 -5.69
CA VAL A 117 10.52 -9.86 -7.07
C VAL A 117 10.86 -11.02 -7.99
N GLU A 118 11.63 -12.01 -7.51
CA GLU A 118 11.96 -13.23 -8.26
C GLU A 118 10.74 -14.13 -8.49
N ALA A 119 9.91 -14.33 -7.47
CA ALA A 119 8.70 -15.14 -7.57
C ALA A 119 7.64 -14.52 -8.49
N LEU A 120 7.67 -13.20 -8.69
CA LEU A 120 6.67 -12.45 -9.46
C LEU A 120 7.34 -11.42 -10.38
N PRO A 121 8.00 -11.88 -11.47
CA PRO A 121 8.85 -11.04 -12.31
C PRO A 121 8.07 -10.02 -13.17
N ASP A 122 6.80 -10.29 -13.47
CA ASP A 122 5.97 -9.44 -14.34
C ASP A 122 5.35 -8.22 -13.62
N ARG A 123 5.84 -7.88 -12.42
CA ARG A 123 5.29 -6.78 -11.62
C ARG A 123 6.03 -5.47 -11.85
N PRO A 124 5.29 -4.34 -11.90
CA PRO A 124 5.90 -3.03 -11.99
C PRO A 124 6.87 -2.81 -10.82
N ARG A 125 8.04 -2.27 -11.15
CA ARG A 125 9.05 -1.92 -10.14
C ARG A 125 8.89 -0.46 -9.73
N SER A 126 8.62 -0.22 -8.47
CA SER A 126 8.56 1.15 -7.95
C SER A 126 9.93 1.82 -8.02
N ALA A 127 10.00 3.05 -8.52
CA ALA A 127 11.19 3.89 -8.40
C ALA A 127 11.22 4.66 -7.06
N ALA A 128 10.21 4.49 -6.20
CA ALA A 128 10.07 5.24 -4.96
C ALA A 128 11.24 5.02 -3.99
N ALA A 129 11.82 3.82 -3.94
CA ALA A 129 12.95 3.54 -3.04
C ALA A 129 14.18 4.36 -3.43
N ASP A 130 14.56 4.35 -4.72
CA ASP A 130 15.69 5.12 -5.22
C ASP A 130 15.41 6.63 -5.14
N ARG A 131 14.18 7.03 -5.48
CA ARG A 131 13.74 8.42 -5.35
C ARG A 131 13.79 8.92 -3.90
N TRP A 132 13.41 8.09 -2.93
CA TRP A 132 13.53 8.45 -1.51
C TRP A 132 15.00 8.64 -1.10
N VAL A 133 15.91 7.80 -1.59
CA VAL A 133 17.34 7.96 -1.32
C VAL A 133 17.88 9.29 -1.84
N GLU A 134 17.42 9.74 -3.01
CA GLU A 134 17.76 11.06 -3.57
C GLU A 134 17.22 12.21 -2.73
N LEU A 135 16.00 12.08 -2.20
CA LEU A 135 15.29 13.16 -1.51
C LEU A 135 15.69 13.32 -0.04
N ALA A 136 15.81 12.22 0.69
CA ALA A 136 15.97 12.20 2.14
C ALA A 136 17.08 11.25 2.61
N GLY A 137 17.54 10.33 1.75
CA GLY A 137 18.53 9.33 2.14
C GLY A 137 19.85 9.91 2.65
N ILE A 138 20.25 11.10 2.16
CA ILE A 138 21.50 11.76 2.58
C ILE A 138 21.50 12.19 4.05
N ASP A 139 20.32 12.44 4.63
CA ASP A 139 20.17 12.90 6.01
C ASP A 139 20.30 11.75 7.04
N HIS A 140 20.42 10.51 6.55
CA HIS A 140 20.52 9.30 7.35
C HIS A 140 21.89 8.63 7.21
N ASP A 141 22.31 7.93 8.27
CA ASP A 141 23.48 7.04 8.23
C ASP A 141 23.29 5.90 7.20
N ALA A 142 24.36 5.15 6.93
CA ALA A 142 24.36 4.13 5.88
C ALA A 142 23.35 3.00 6.15
N GLU A 143 23.20 2.55 7.40
CA GLU A 143 22.33 1.42 7.74
C GLU A 143 20.86 1.84 7.73
N THR A 144 20.54 3.00 8.30
CA THR A 144 19.19 3.57 8.24
C THR A 144 18.76 3.84 6.80
N ARG A 145 19.68 4.32 5.95
CA ARG A 145 19.43 4.53 4.52
C ARG A 145 19.19 3.22 3.78
N PHE A 146 19.99 2.19 4.06
CA PHE A 146 19.82 0.86 3.46
C PHE A 146 18.49 0.22 3.88
N PHE A 147 18.19 0.27 5.18
CA PHE A 147 16.91 -0.15 5.76
C PHE A 147 15.72 0.55 5.09
N ALA A 148 15.73 1.87 5.02
CA ALA A 148 14.64 2.63 4.43
C ALA A 148 14.45 2.27 2.95
N ARG A 149 15.55 2.15 2.19
CA ARG A 149 15.49 1.77 0.78
C ARG A 149 14.85 0.39 0.59
N THR A 150 15.25 -0.62 1.37
CA THR A 150 14.73 -1.98 1.24
C THR A 150 13.28 -2.07 1.72
N MET A 151 12.93 -1.40 2.82
CA MET A 151 11.57 -1.31 3.34
C MET A 151 10.63 -0.58 2.38
N ILE A 152 11.01 0.60 1.85
CA ILE A 152 10.21 1.34 0.87
C ILE A 152 10.04 0.50 -0.40
N GLY A 153 11.11 -0.16 -0.86
CA GLY A 153 11.05 -1.09 -1.98
C GLY A 153 10.00 -2.16 -1.77
N MET A 154 10.05 -2.86 -0.63
CA MET A 154 9.07 -3.90 -0.28
C MET A 154 7.64 -3.34 -0.21
N VAL A 155 7.41 -2.25 0.55
CA VAL A 155 6.04 -1.76 0.77
C VAL A 155 5.43 -1.18 -0.50
N THR A 156 6.21 -0.46 -1.31
CA THR A 156 5.71 0.06 -2.59
C THR A 156 5.52 -1.04 -3.62
N TRP A 157 6.37 -2.08 -3.63
CA TRP A 157 6.13 -3.28 -4.43
C TRP A 157 4.82 -3.97 -4.05
N VAL A 158 4.53 -4.14 -2.75
CA VAL A 158 3.25 -4.69 -2.28
C VAL A 158 2.07 -3.82 -2.74
N GLY A 159 2.19 -2.49 -2.61
CA GLY A 159 1.14 -1.56 -3.03
C GLY A 159 0.88 -1.52 -4.54
N GLN A 160 1.93 -1.65 -5.35
CA GLN A 160 1.86 -1.63 -6.82
C GLN A 160 1.58 -3.01 -7.42
N SER A 161 1.82 -4.08 -6.68
CA SER A 161 1.32 -5.40 -7.07
C SER A 161 -0.20 -5.32 -7.28
N ARG A 162 -0.76 -6.18 -8.15
CA ARG A 162 -2.24 -6.34 -8.20
C ARG A 162 -2.78 -6.88 -6.86
N GLY A 163 -1.90 -7.15 -5.90
CA GLY A 163 -2.17 -7.28 -4.48
C GLY A 163 -2.95 -8.55 -4.21
N TYR A 164 -3.94 -8.40 -3.34
CA TYR A 164 -4.87 -9.49 -3.05
C TYR A 164 -5.69 -9.91 -4.27
N ASN A 165 -5.84 -9.12 -5.33
CA ASN A 165 -6.71 -9.53 -6.44
C ASN A 165 -6.19 -10.77 -7.16
N ASP A 166 -4.89 -10.87 -7.44
CA ASP A 166 -4.37 -12.10 -8.09
C ASP A 166 -4.45 -13.30 -7.17
N LEU A 167 -4.23 -13.10 -5.86
CA LEU A 167 -4.35 -14.17 -4.88
C LEU A 167 -5.81 -14.65 -4.76
N LEU A 168 -6.76 -13.73 -4.79
CA LEU A 168 -8.19 -14.04 -4.77
C LEU A 168 -8.62 -14.72 -6.09
N GLU A 169 -8.07 -14.31 -7.24
CA GLU A 169 -8.28 -14.95 -8.53
C GLU A 169 -7.69 -16.37 -8.57
N LEU A 170 -6.48 -16.57 -8.04
CA LEU A 170 -5.85 -17.89 -7.93
C LEU A 170 -6.69 -18.88 -7.10
N LEU A 171 -7.37 -18.37 -6.08
CA LEU A 171 -8.27 -19.14 -5.22
C LEU A 171 -9.71 -19.25 -5.78
N ASP A 172 -9.98 -18.69 -6.96
CA ASP A 172 -11.31 -18.60 -7.58
C ASP A 172 -12.37 -18.03 -6.62
N LEU A 173 -11.99 -17.00 -5.87
CA LEU A 173 -12.86 -16.38 -4.87
C LEU A 173 -13.72 -15.29 -5.51
N PRO A 174 -15.04 -15.24 -5.20
CA PRO A 174 -15.96 -14.29 -5.82
C PRO A 174 -15.90 -12.88 -5.18
N ILE A 175 -14.73 -12.49 -4.67
CA ILE A 175 -14.51 -11.20 -4.01
C ILE A 175 -13.24 -10.55 -4.56
N ARG A 176 -13.19 -9.21 -4.53
CA ARG A 176 -11.96 -8.47 -4.82
C ARG A 176 -11.32 -7.96 -3.53
N GLN A 177 -10.15 -7.38 -3.65
CA GLN A 177 -9.35 -6.86 -2.53
C GLN A 177 -10.15 -5.96 -1.58
N GLN A 178 -11.02 -5.10 -2.12
CA GLN A 178 -11.82 -4.16 -1.33
C GLN A 178 -12.84 -4.88 -0.42
N GLU A 179 -13.48 -5.94 -0.92
CA GLU A 179 -14.39 -6.78 -0.15
C GLU A 179 -13.62 -7.63 0.86
N TYR A 180 -12.45 -8.16 0.47
CA TYR A 180 -11.56 -8.91 1.37
C TYR A 180 -11.11 -8.06 2.58
N PHE A 181 -10.65 -6.83 2.36
CA PHE A 181 -10.27 -5.94 3.47
C PHE A 181 -11.45 -5.55 4.35
N THR A 182 -12.64 -5.40 3.76
CA THR A 182 -13.87 -5.16 4.54
C THR A 182 -14.16 -6.35 5.46
N LEU A 183 -14.00 -7.60 4.97
CA LEU A 183 -14.14 -8.80 5.80
C LEU A 183 -13.08 -8.90 6.91
N GLN A 184 -11.82 -8.54 6.62
CA GLN A 184 -10.76 -8.53 7.63
C GLN A 184 -11.03 -7.53 8.75
N VAL A 185 -11.46 -6.30 8.42
CA VAL A 185 -11.81 -5.27 9.43
C VAL A 185 -12.93 -5.76 10.33
N ILE A 186 -14.01 -6.32 9.77
CA ILE A 186 -15.12 -6.88 10.57
C ILE A 186 -14.64 -8.08 11.40
N ARG A 187 -13.76 -8.93 10.87
CA ARG A 187 -13.22 -10.09 11.61
C ARG A 187 -12.40 -9.64 12.81
N HIS A 188 -11.54 -8.64 12.65
CA HIS A 188 -10.59 -8.21 13.67
C HIS A 188 -11.25 -7.37 14.77
N SER A 189 -12.21 -6.52 14.40
CA SER A 189 -12.90 -5.64 15.35
C SER A 189 -14.17 -6.25 15.96
N GLY A 190 -14.66 -7.39 15.45
CA GLY A 190 -15.95 -7.96 15.85
C GLY A 190 -17.14 -7.31 15.12
N PRO A 191 -18.38 -7.47 15.62
CA PRO A 191 -19.54 -6.87 14.96
C PRO A 191 -19.46 -5.34 14.89
N LEU A 192 -19.57 -4.78 13.68
CA LEU A 192 -19.44 -3.33 13.43
C LEU A 192 -20.68 -2.75 12.75
N SER A 193 -21.00 -1.47 13.00
CA SER A 193 -21.97 -0.74 12.20
C SER A 193 -21.39 -0.33 10.83
N ILE A 194 -22.25 0.11 9.90
CA ILE A 194 -21.79 0.66 8.60
C ILE A 194 -20.89 1.89 8.82
N ALA A 195 -21.24 2.74 9.79
CA ALA A 195 -20.46 3.94 10.11
C ALA A 195 -19.06 3.57 10.61
N ASP A 196 -18.97 2.59 11.53
CA ASP A 196 -17.70 2.08 12.05
C ASP A 196 -16.81 1.48 10.96
N ILE A 197 -17.42 0.78 9.99
CA ILE A 197 -16.71 0.20 8.86
C ILE A 197 -16.19 1.29 7.92
N ALA A 198 -17.01 2.31 7.64
CA ALA A 198 -16.62 3.45 6.81
C ALA A 198 -15.43 4.21 7.43
N GLU A 199 -15.50 4.49 8.73
CA GLU A 199 -14.45 5.14 9.50
C GLU A 199 -13.14 4.33 9.48
N ARG A 200 -13.19 3.04 9.84
CA ARG A 200 -11.99 2.18 9.90
C ARG A 200 -11.33 1.95 8.56
N LEU A 201 -12.12 1.92 7.48
CA LEU A 201 -11.59 1.81 6.12
C LEU A 201 -11.19 3.17 5.52
N ALA A 202 -11.46 4.28 6.21
CA ALA A 202 -11.31 5.64 5.69
C ALA A 202 -11.99 5.82 4.32
N ILE A 203 -13.22 5.33 4.19
CA ILE A 203 -14.04 5.45 2.97
C ILE A 203 -15.37 6.13 3.25
N ASP A 204 -15.99 6.66 2.21
CA ASP A 204 -17.33 7.22 2.29
C ASP A 204 -18.37 6.15 2.72
N PRO A 205 -19.36 6.49 3.58
CA PRO A 205 -20.41 5.56 4.02
C PRO A 205 -21.19 4.88 2.87
N SER A 206 -21.36 5.54 1.72
CA SER A 206 -22.01 4.94 0.56
C SER A 206 -21.17 3.82 -0.06
N GLN A 207 -19.83 3.95 -0.03
CA GLN A 207 -18.89 2.92 -0.49
C GLN A 207 -18.87 1.74 0.47
N ALA A 208 -18.83 1.99 1.78
CA ALA A 208 -18.97 0.95 2.80
C ALA A 208 -20.28 0.18 2.61
N SER A 209 -21.40 0.88 2.44
CA SER A 209 -22.71 0.29 2.18
C SER A 209 -22.74 -0.56 0.91
N LYS A 210 -22.09 -0.11 -0.17
CA LYS A 210 -22.01 -0.85 -1.43
C LYS A 210 -21.24 -2.16 -1.28
N ARG A 211 -20.08 -2.13 -0.62
CA ARG A 211 -19.27 -3.33 -0.36
C ARG A 211 -20.02 -4.32 0.53
N LEU A 212 -20.71 -3.82 1.55
CA LEU A 212 -21.50 -4.65 2.44
C LEU A 212 -22.70 -5.31 1.76
N ARG A 213 -23.36 -4.63 0.82
CA ARG A 213 -24.40 -5.25 -0.01
C ARG A 213 -23.82 -6.43 -0.79
N GLN A 214 -22.69 -6.24 -1.48
CA GLN A 214 -22.03 -7.32 -2.23
C GLN A 214 -21.62 -8.50 -1.32
N LEU A 215 -21.04 -8.21 -0.15
CA LEU A 215 -20.68 -9.25 0.83
C LEU A 215 -21.91 -9.99 1.38
N THR A 216 -23.04 -9.29 1.54
CA THR A 216 -24.32 -9.88 1.97
C THR A 216 -24.88 -10.79 0.89
N ASP A 217 -24.88 -10.35 -0.37
CA ASP A 217 -25.33 -11.14 -1.53
C ASP A 217 -24.52 -12.43 -1.67
N LEU A 218 -23.22 -12.35 -1.39
CA LEU A 218 -22.30 -13.51 -1.36
C LEU A 218 -22.41 -14.36 -0.08
N ARG A 219 -23.23 -13.95 0.89
CA ARG A 219 -23.42 -14.58 2.22
C ARG A 219 -22.14 -14.67 3.04
N LEU A 220 -21.25 -13.70 2.91
CA LEU A 220 -19.96 -13.62 3.61
C LEU A 220 -20.05 -12.83 4.92
N VAL A 221 -21.13 -12.08 5.13
CA VAL A 221 -21.45 -11.36 6.36
C VAL A 221 -22.90 -11.64 6.78
N ASP A 222 -23.15 -11.56 8.08
CA ASP A 222 -24.47 -11.67 8.68
C ASP A 222 -24.78 -10.42 9.51
N ARG A 223 -26.07 -10.09 9.67
CA ARG A 223 -26.49 -9.11 10.69
C ARG A 223 -26.37 -9.75 12.08
N ALA A 224 -25.66 -9.10 12.98
CA ALA A 224 -25.71 -9.39 14.41
C ALA A 224 -26.97 -8.73 14.99
N VAL A 225 -27.74 -9.48 15.78
CA VAL A 225 -28.92 -8.95 16.46
C VAL A 225 -28.44 -8.23 17.72
N ASP A 226 -28.62 -6.91 17.77
CA ASP A 226 -28.46 -6.14 18.99
C ASP A 226 -29.74 -6.29 19.83
N GLY A 227 -29.58 -6.73 21.09
CA GLY A 227 -30.69 -6.96 22.01
C GLY A 227 -31.29 -5.68 22.59
N PHE A 228 -30.60 -4.54 22.46
CA PHE A 228 -30.96 -3.28 23.12
C PHE A 228 -31.30 -2.15 22.14
N ASP A 229 -30.80 -2.18 20.90
CA ASP A 229 -31.14 -1.18 19.87
C ASP A 229 -31.43 -1.84 18.51
N ARG A 230 -32.70 -1.82 18.08
CA ARG A 230 -33.10 -2.35 16.77
C ARG A 230 -32.64 -1.46 15.59
N ARG A 231 -32.07 -0.29 15.85
CA ARG A 231 -31.58 0.66 14.84
C ARG A 231 -30.08 0.51 14.53
N SER A 232 -29.28 -0.12 15.39
CA SER A 232 -27.87 -0.47 15.14
C SER A 232 -27.77 -1.87 14.50
N SER A 233 -27.91 -1.97 13.18
CA SER A 233 -27.68 -3.25 12.49
C SER A 233 -26.18 -3.56 12.41
N LEU A 234 -25.62 -4.10 13.50
CA LEU A 234 -24.24 -4.56 13.54
C LEU A 234 -24.03 -5.69 12.52
N ILE A 235 -22.85 -5.75 11.93
CA ILE A 235 -22.48 -6.68 10.88
C ILE A 235 -21.30 -7.50 11.36
N ARG A 236 -21.40 -8.81 11.23
CA ARG A 236 -20.32 -9.76 11.57
C ARG A 236 -19.95 -10.62 10.37
N VAL A 237 -18.73 -11.15 10.36
CA VAL A 237 -18.34 -12.13 9.34
C VAL A 237 -19.09 -13.44 9.56
N SER A 238 -19.69 -13.99 8.50
CA SER A 238 -20.39 -15.27 8.54
C SER A 238 -19.41 -16.45 8.66
N ARG A 239 -19.92 -17.68 8.85
CA ARG A 239 -19.07 -18.89 8.76
C ARG A 239 -18.42 -19.02 7.38
N LYS A 240 -19.16 -18.73 6.31
CA LYS A 240 -18.63 -18.76 4.93
C LYS A 240 -17.55 -17.69 4.74
N GLY A 241 -17.76 -16.47 5.25
CA GLY A 241 -16.74 -15.43 5.26
C GLY A 241 -15.49 -15.83 6.04
N ALA A 242 -15.64 -16.53 7.17
CA ALA A 242 -14.52 -17.10 7.93
C ALA A 242 -13.67 -18.05 7.09
N THR A 243 -14.31 -18.98 6.38
CA THR A 243 -13.62 -19.94 5.52
C THR A 243 -12.89 -19.26 4.38
N VAL A 244 -13.46 -18.20 3.78
CA VAL A 244 -12.77 -17.40 2.75
C VAL A 244 -11.52 -16.74 3.31
N LEU A 245 -11.61 -16.11 4.48
CA LEU A 245 -10.45 -15.50 5.14
C LEU A 245 -9.37 -16.53 5.47
N ALA A 246 -9.76 -17.72 5.96
CA ALA A 246 -8.83 -18.80 6.28
C ALA A 246 -8.09 -19.31 5.05
N LYS A 247 -8.79 -19.57 3.93
CA LYS A 247 -8.17 -20.00 2.66
C LYS A 247 -7.12 -19.01 2.16
N VAL A 248 -7.43 -17.71 2.25
CA VAL A 248 -6.48 -16.67 1.88
C VAL A 248 -5.27 -16.69 2.81
N ALA A 249 -5.48 -16.78 4.12
CA ALA A 249 -4.41 -16.84 5.10
C ALA A 249 -3.51 -18.08 4.90
N ASP A 250 -4.08 -19.25 4.62
CA ASP A 250 -3.33 -20.49 4.36
C ASP A 250 -2.44 -20.34 3.13
N LEU A 251 -2.99 -19.83 2.02
CA LEU A 251 -2.19 -19.60 0.80
C LEU A 251 -1.09 -18.57 1.02
N GLN A 252 -1.37 -17.48 1.75
CA GLN A 252 -0.37 -16.49 2.12
C GLN A 252 0.74 -17.10 2.98
N MET A 253 0.38 -17.98 3.93
CA MET A 253 1.35 -18.68 4.76
C MET A 253 2.22 -19.61 3.92
N THR A 254 1.64 -20.42 3.04
CA THR A 254 2.40 -21.29 2.14
C THR A 254 3.33 -20.49 1.22
N ALA A 255 2.87 -19.37 0.68
CA ALA A 255 3.73 -18.49 -0.12
C ALA A 255 4.87 -17.90 0.73
N PHE A 256 4.60 -17.48 1.96
CA PHE A 256 5.61 -16.94 2.87
C PHE A 256 6.61 -18.01 3.34
N GLU A 257 6.17 -19.24 3.57
CA GLU A 257 7.03 -20.39 3.86
C GLU A 257 8.01 -20.64 2.72
N GLY A 258 7.54 -20.65 1.47
CA GLY A 258 8.41 -20.73 0.29
C GLY A 258 9.38 -19.54 0.19
N LEU A 259 8.89 -18.31 0.42
CA LEU A 259 9.73 -17.11 0.44
C LEU A 259 10.76 -17.11 1.58
N THR A 260 10.57 -17.90 2.63
CA THR A 260 11.52 -18.00 3.75
C THR A 260 12.26 -19.34 3.77
N GLU A 261 12.11 -20.17 2.74
CA GLU A 261 12.81 -21.44 2.63
C GLU A 261 14.33 -21.25 2.55
N GLY A 262 15.12 -22.12 3.18
CA GLY A 262 16.58 -22.02 3.15
C GLY A 262 17.19 -20.88 3.96
N ILE A 263 16.39 -20.05 4.66
CA ILE A 263 16.93 -19.16 5.70
C ILE A 263 17.50 -20.02 6.83
N SER A 264 18.77 -19.77 7.18
CA SER A 264 19.51 -20.51 8.20
C SER A 264 18.85 -20.38 9.58
N ALA A 265 19.09 -21.33 10.47
CA ALA A 265 18.58 -21.26 11.84
C ALA A 265 19.12 -20.03 12.59
N GLU A 266 20.38 -19.67 12.32
CA GLU A 266 21.05 -18.48 12.87
C GLU A 266 20.36 -17.19 12.42
N ASP A 267 20.11 -17.02 11.12
CA ASP A 267 19.42 -15.84 10.60
C ASP A 267 17.98 -15.75 11.12
N ARG A 268 17.27 -16.89 11.25
CA ARG A 268 15.94 -16.91 11.86
C ARG A 268 15.99 -16.45 13.31
N GLN A 269 16.95 -16.93 14.10
CA GLN A 269 17.12 -16.53 15.49
C GLN A 269 17.49 -15.06 15.62
N ARG A 270 18.31 -14.54 14.70
CA ARG A 270 18.72 -13.14 14.64
C ARG A 270 17.57 -12.20 14.27
N TRP A 271 16.83 -12.49 13.20
CA TRP A 271 15.85 -11.56 12.63
C TRP A 271 14.48 -11.60 13.29
N THR A 272 14.03 -12.77 13.79
CA THR A 272 12.68 -12.91 14.36
C THR A 272 12.34 -11.89 15.45
N PRO A 273 13.16 -11.71 16.51
CA PRO A 273 12.85 -10.75 17.56
C PRO A 273 12.84 -9.30 17.03
N LEU A 274 13.72 -8.98 16.08
CA LEU A 274 13.80 -7.65 15.46
C LEU A 274 12.55 -7.36 14.63
N VAL A 275 12.18 -8.23 13.69
CA VAL A 275 10.99 -8.03 12.86
C VAL A 275 9.72 -7.96 13.73
N GLN A 276 9.63 -8.79 14.77
CA GLN A 276 8.51 -8.72 15.73
C GLN A 276 8.47 -7.37 16.48
N ALA A 277 9.61 -6.88 16.95
CA ALA A 277 9.69 -5.58 17.61
C ALA A 277 9.32 -4.44 16.65
N TYR A 278 9.85 -4.47 15.42
CA TYR A 278 9.55 -3.47 14.39
C TYR A 278 8.06 -3.39 14.08
N VAL A 279 7.44 -4.54 13.77
CA VAL A 279 6.01 -4.63 13.47
C VAL A 279 5.16 -4.21 14.67
N SER A 280 5.54 -4.61 15.88
CA SER A 280 4.85 -4.20 17.11
C SER A 280 4.90 -2.68 17.33
N GLN A 281 6.04 -2.04 17.08
CA GLN A 281 6.18 -0.58 17.17
C GLN A 281 5.38 0.15 16.10
N LEU A 282 5.34 -0.37 14.86
CA LEU A 282 4.48 0.20 13.82
C LEU A 282 3.01 0.11 14.19
N PHE A 283 2.57 -1.04 14.72
CA PHE A 283 1.18 -1.24 15.11
C PHE A 283 0.79 -0.40 16.32
N SER A 284 1.62 -0.30 17.36
CA SER A 284 1.29 0.50 18.55
C SER A 284 1.19 1.99 18.25
N ARG A 285 1.92 2.49 17.24
CA ARG A 285 1.85 3.89 16.81
C ARG A 285 0.74 4.16 15.80
N ARG A 286 0.39 3.18 14.96
CA ARG A 286 -0.70 3.30 13.99
C ARG A 286 -2.06 3.01 14.58
N ILE A 287 -2.19 2.03 15.46
CA ILE A 287 -3.47 1.62 16.03
C ILE A 287 -3.61 2.28 17.39
N GLY A 288 -4.50 3.29 17.49
CA GLY A 288 -4.88 3.76 18.82
C GLY A 288 -5.59 2.67 19.60
N ALA A 289 -5.77 2.85 20.92
CA ALA A 289 -6.36 1.85 21.81
C ALA A 289 -7.77 1.33 21.37
N ASP A 290 -8.39 1.99 20.40
CA ASP A 290 -9.69 1.72 19.79
C ASP A 290 -9.64 0.90 18.48
N GLY A 291 -8.45 0.47 18.03
CA GLY A 291 -8.31 -0.34 16.82
C GLY A 291 -8.25 0.47 15.52
N VAL A 292 -8.20 1.82 15.60
CA VAL A 292 -8.20 2.70 14.43
C VAL A 292 -6.77 2.96 13.95
N ILE A 293 -6.49 2.65 12.68
CA ILE A 293 -5.24 3.00 12.01
C ILE A 293 -5.21 4.52 11.77
N ARG A 294 -4.53 5.25 12.65
CA ARG A 294 -4.24 6.67 12.52
C ARG A 294 -2.87 6.86 11.84
N PRO A 295 -2.72 7.88 10.99
CA PRO A 295 -1.39 8.37 10.62
C PRO A 295 -0.67 8.89 11.87
N THR A 296 0.66 8.82 11.88
CA THR A 296 1.49 9.10 13.07
C THR A 296 1.45 10.57 13.54
N ASP A 297 0.93 11.49 12.72
CA ASP A 297 0.76 12.90 13.08
C ASP A 297 -0.59 13.42 12.52
N PRO A 298 -1.59 13.75 13.36
CA PRO A 298 -2.81 14.41 12.90
C PRO A 298 -2.54 15.81 12.32
N GLU A 299 -1.40 16.45 12.65
CA GLU A 299 -1.01 17.75 12.09
C GLU A 299 -0.35 17.65 10.71
N LEU A 300 0.07 16.47 10.25
CA LEU A 300 0.57 16.27 8.87
C LEU A 300 -0.48 16.61 7.80
N PHE A 301 -1.77 16.62 8.16
CA PHE A 301 -2.89 16.94 7.27
C PHE A 301 -3.52 18.30 7.57
N SER A 302 -2.94 19.07 8.48
CA SER A 302 -3.48 20.39 8.83
C SER A 302 -2.95 21.44 7.84
N PRO A 303 -3.81 22.17 7.11
CA PRO A 303 -3.39 23.14 6.09
C PRO A 303 -2.62 24.37 6.65
N GLN A 304 -2.37 24.42 7.95
CA GLN A 304 -1.77 25.55 8.65
C GLN A 304 -0.36 25.32 9.20
N ARG A 305 0.35 24.24 8.84
CA ARG A 305 1.70 24.01 9.38
C ARG A 305 2.67 25.12 8.92
N PRO A 306 3.32 25.87 9.84
CA PRO A 306 4.31 26.86 9.45
C PRO A 306 5.55 26.16 8.89
N ARG A 307 5.99 26.59 7.70
CA ARG A 307 7.22 26.10 7.08
C ARG A 307 8.40 26.27 8.05
N PRO A 308 9.30 25.28 8.20
CA PRO A 308 10.49 25.47 9.00
C PRO A 308 11.31 26.63 8.41
N ARG A 309 11.63 27.60 9.26
CA ARG A 309 12.54 28.68 8.90
C ARG A 309 13.91 28.05 8.65
N ARG A 310 14.41 28.16 7.42
CA ARG A 310 15.82 27.86 7.13
C ARG A 310 16.71 28.82 7.93
N PRO A 311 17.87 28.37 8.44
CA PRO A 311 18.87 29.26 9.00
C PRO A 311 19.37 30.29 7.98
#